data_AF-A0A357TGA6-F1
#
_entry.id   AF-A0A357TGA6-F1
#
_cell.length_a   1.000
_cell.length_b   1.000
_cell.length_c   1.000
_cell.angle_alpha   90.00
_cell.angle_beta   90.00
_cell.angle_gamma   90.00
#
_symmetry.space_group_name_H-M   'P 1'
#
loop_
_entity.id
_entity.type
_entity.pdbx_description
1 polymer ?
#
loop_
_entity_poly.entity_id
_entity_poly.type
_entity_poly.pdbx_seq_one_letter_code
_entity_poly.pdbx_strand_id
1 'polypeptide(L)'
;MNMVRIDEQRRQIFHADGLNQFLDVLDANGNLVESLNVGNAPVGFEENGGSFFLTMIGTFSPSDIPRGELALVQRRDGRFARTGTLLSGIPRPTHTSLADLNADGDTGLIVSMYGNNIGLLSWFE
;
A
#
# COMPACT_ATOMS: atom_id res chain seq x y z
N MET A 1 9.32 -3.24 9.34
CA MET A 1 8.38 -2.10 9.41
C MET A 1 6.99 -2.70 9.35
N ASN A 2 6.09 -2.28 10.23
CA ASN A 2 4.74 -2.83 10.26
C ASN A 2 3.72 -1.74 9.96
N MET A 3 2.60 -2.13 9.37
CA MET A 3 1.44 -1.28 9.15
C MET A 3 0.21 -2.04 9.61
N VAL A 4 -0.73 -1.34 10.25
CA VAL A 4 -2.00 -1.90 10.69
C VAL A 4 -3.11 -1.02 10.16
N ARG A 5 -4.13 -1.64 9.58
CA ARG A 5 -5.39 -0.98 9.22
C ARG A 5 -6.54 -1.80 9.79
N ILE A 6 -7.45 -1.12 10.47
CA ILE A 6 -8.68 -1.73 11.01
C ILE A 6 -9.79 -1.43 10.03
N ASP A 7 -10.50 -2.48 9.61
CA ASP A 7 -11.71 -2.39 8.81
C ASP A 7 -12.90 -2.83 9.68
N GLU A 8 -13.60 -1.84 10.22
CA GLU A 8 -14.73 -2.07 11.11
C GLU A 8 -15.93 -2.69 10.39
N GLN A 9 -16.16 -2.34 9.13
CA GLN A 9 -17.28 -2.84 8.34
C GLN A 9 -17.14 -4.34 8.09
N ARG A 10 -15.94 -4.78 7.71
CA ARG A 10 -15.65 -6.20 7.46
C ARG A 10 -15.25 -6.95 8.72
N ARG A 11 -15.05 -6.25 9.85
CA ARG A 11 -14.51 -6.80 11.11
C ARG A 11 -13.19 -7.52 10.89
N GLN A 12 -12.30 -6.88 10.13
CA GLN A 12 -10.98 -7.40 9.75
C GLN A 12 -9.88 -6.46 10.19
N ILE A 13 -8.71 -7.02 10.48
CA ILE A 13 -7.49 -6.27 10.72
C ILE A 13 -6.51 -6.65 9.62
N PHE A 14 -6.03 -5.67 8.88
CA PHE A 14 -4.93 -5.83 7.95
C PHE A 14 -3.63 -5.51 8.68
N HIS A 15 -2.67 -6.42 8.62
CA HIS A 15 -1.35 -6.25 9.17
C HIS A 15 -0.32 -6.46 8.07
N ALA A 16 0.61 -5.54 7.89
CA ALA A 16 1.75 -5.77 7.04
C ALA A 16 2.98 -6.12 7.88
N ASP A 17 3.60 -7.25 7.55
CA ASP A 17 4.94 -7.59 7.97
C ASP A 17 5.91 -7.13 6.88
N GLY A 18 6.53 -5.97 7.07
CA GLY A 18 7.49 -5.43 6.11
C GLY A 18 8.85 -6.13 6.11
N LEU A 19 9.14 -7.01 7.08
CA LEU A 19 10.36 -7.82 7.04
C LEU A 19 10.16 -9.02 6.12
N ASN A 20 9.04 -9.72 6.29
CA ASN A 20 8.71 -10.90 5.49
C ASN A 20 7.90 -10.58 4.21
N GLN A 21 7.53 -9.31 4.02
CA GLN A 21 6.81 -8.78 2.85
C GLN A 21 5.42 -9.39 2.67
N PHE A 22 4.70 -9.56 3.78
CA PHE A 22 3.33 -10.08 3.79
C PHE A 22 2.32 -9.00 4.13
N LEU A 23 1.14 -9.15 3.54
CA LEU A 23 -0.11 -8.57 4.01
C LEU A 23 -0.95 -9.70 4.61
N ASP A 24 -1.10 -9.66 5.92
CA ASP A 24 -1.93 -10.56 6.69
C ASP A 24 -3.32 -9.94 6.90
N VAL A 25 -4.33 -10.80 6.90
CA VAL A 25 -5.71 -10.47 7.22
C VAL A 25 -6.09 -11.29 8.44
N LEU A 26 -6.41 -10.60 9.51
CA LEU A 26 -6.89 -11.18 10.75
C LEU A 26 -8.39 -10.93 10.90
N ASP A 27 -9.08 -11.84 11.58
CA ASP A 27 -10.44 -11.59 12.05
C ASP A 27 -10.46 -10.64 13.26
N ALA A 28 -11.65 -10.24 13.71
CA ALA A 28 -11.82 -9.38 14.88
C ALA A 28 -11.33 -9.97 16.22
N ASN A 29 -11.02 -11.27 16.27
CA ASN A 29 -10.44 -11.92 17.44
C ASN A 29 -8.90 -12.02 17.34
N GLY A 30 -8.31 -11.56 16.22
CA GLY A 30 -6.88 -11.63 15.95
C GLY A 30 -6.41 -12.96 15.33
N ASN A 31 -7.32 -13.84 14.90
CA ASN A 31 -6.94 -15.07 14.22
C ASN A 31 -6.57 -14.77 12.77
N LEU A 32 -5.48 -15.37 12.28
CA LEU A 32 -5.08 -15.26 10.87
C LEU A 32 -6.10 -15.96 9.96
N VAL A 33 -6.68 -15.19 9.04
CA VAL A 33 -7.65 -15.64 8.03
C VAL A 33 -6.95 -15.90 6.70
N GLU A 34 -6.09 -14.98 6.29
CA GLU A 34 -5.38 -15.03 5.01
C GLU A 34 -4.04 -14.32 5.11
N SER A 35 -3.06 -14.74 4.32
CA SER A 35 -1.79 -14.05 4.16
C SER A 35 -1.42 -14.02 2.68
N LEU A 36 -0.94 -12.87 2.22
CA LEU A 36 -0.52 -12.62 0.85
C LEU A 36 0.91 -12.08 0.85
N ASN A 37 1.82 -12.76 0.16
CA ASN A 37 3.14 -12.17 -0.11
C ASN A 37 2.99 -11.07 -1.17
N VAL A 38 3.44 -9.87 -0.86
CA VAL A 38 3.31 -8.69 -1.72
C VAL A 38 4.64 -8.25 -2.35
N GLY A 39 5.74 -8.96 -2.06
CA GLY A 39 7.07 -8.78 -2.69
C GLY A 39 7.83 -7.51 -2.30
N ASN A 40 7.24 -6.67 -1.46
CA ASN A 40 7.82 -5.43 -0.95
C ASN A 40 7.20 -5.14 0.44
N ALA A 41 7.65 -4.11 1.14
CA ALA A 41 7.21 -3.78 2.50
C ALA A 41 6.08 -2.72 2.49
N PRO A 42 4.81 -3.09 2.76
CA PRO A 42 3.73 -2.12 2.83
C PRO A 42 3.85 -1.21 4.05
N VAL A 43 3.54 0.06 3.83
CA VAL A 43 3.58 1.12 4.85
C VAL A 43 2.32 1.99 4.85
N GLY A 44 1.53 1.90 3.77
CA GLY A 44 0.22 2.51 3.67
C GLY A 44 -0.73 1.57 2.92
N PHE A 45 -2.02 1.72 3.20
CA PHE A 45 -3.08 0.90 2.63
C PHE A 45 -4.29 1.79 2.40
N GLU A 46 -4.70 1.92 1.15
CA GLU A 46 -5.94 2.57 0.75
C GLU A 46 -6.91 1.61 0.07
N GLU A 47 -8.20 1.94 0.09
CA GLU A 47 -9.24 1.18 -0.61
C GLU A 47 -10.12 2.13 -1.41
N ASN A 48 -10.36 1.81 -2.68
CA ASN A 48 -11.32 2.51 -3.52
C ASN A 48 -12.02 1.52 -4.44
N GLY A 49 -13.37 1.54 -4.47
CA GLY A 49 -14.16 0.69 -5.35
C GLY A 49 -13.88 -0.83 -5.23
N GLY A 50 -13.49 -1.31 -4.05
CA GLY A 50 -13.11 -2.72 -3.82
C GLY A 50 -11.71 -3.12 -4.32
N SER A 51 -10.95 -2.16 -4.86
CA SER A 51 -9.52 -2.30 -5.11
C SER A 51 -8.72 -1.75 -3.93
N PHE A 52 -7.61 -2.41 -3.63
CA PHE A 52 -6.74 -2.08 -2.52
C PHE A 52 -5.39 -1.60 -3.04
N PHE A 53 -4.91 -0.51 -2.48
CA PHE A 53 -3.70 0.18 -2.93
C PHE A 53 -2.67 0.10 -1.80
N LEU A 54 -1.61 -0.66 -2.01
CA LEU A 54 -0.53 -0.80 -1.04
C LEU A 54 0.59 0.15 -1.39
N THR A 55 0.86 1.11 -0.50
CA THR A 55 2.04 1.96 -0.56
C THR A 55 3.21 1.17 0.00
N MET A 56 4.22 0.86 -0.82
CA MET A 56 5.32 -0.03 -0.45
C MET A 56 6.65 0.72 -0.47
N ILE A 57 7.34 0.76 0.67
CA ILE A 57 8.48 1.66 0.89
C ILE A 57 9.77 1.21 0.19
N GLY A 58 9.86 -0.04 -0.28
CA GLY A 58 11.11 -0.59 -0.79
C GLY A 58 12.09 -0.89 0.34
N THR A 59 13.15 -0.09 0.45
CA THR A 59 14.18 -0.27 1.47
C THR A 59 13.89 0.58 2.71
N PHE A 60 13.75 -0.06 3.87
CA PHE A 60 13.49 0.64 5.13
C PHE A 60 14.71 1.44 5.65
N SER A 61 15.92 0.93 5.47
CA SER A 61 17.15 1.65 5.86
C SER A 61 17.31 2.93 5.04
N PRO A 62 17.83 4.03 5.62
CA PRO A 62 18.04 5.28 4.88
C PRO A 62 18.79 5.02 3.57
N SER A 63 18.18 5.43 2.46
CA SER A 63 18.65 5.12 1.11
C SER A 63 17.93 6.02 0.11
N ASP A 64 18.66 6.48 -0.89
CA ASP A 64 18.11 7.22 -2.04
C ASP A 64 17.83 6.29 -3.24
N ILE A 65 18.01 4.96 -3.09
CA ILE A 65 17.71 3.99 -4.14
C ILE A 65 16.18 3.85 -4.29
N PRO A 66 15.59 4.15 -5.46
CA PRO A 66 14.15 4.17 -5.63
C PRO A 66 13.60 2.75 -5.85
N ARG A 67 13.29 2.07 -4.75
CA ARG A 67 12.66 0.73 -4.72
C ARG A 67 11.22 0.77 -4.24
N GLY A 68 10.66 1.96 -4.12
CA GLY A 68 9.28 2.16 -3.74
C GLY A 68 8.32 1.79 -4.86
N GLU A 69 7.12 1.39 -4.46
CA GLU A 69 6.06 0.98 -5.37
C GLU A 69 4.68 1.34 -4.79
N LEU A 70 3.70 1.51 -5.68
CA LEU A 70 2.29 1.45 -5.37
C LEU A 70 1.71 0.20 -6.04
N ALA A 71 1.34 -0.81 -5.26
CA ALA A 71 0.78 -2.05 -5.77
C ALA A 71 -0.75 -2.05 -5.69
N LEU A 72 -1.36 -2.70 -6.66
CA LEU A 72 -2.79 -3.00 -6.70
C LEU A 72 -3.02 -4.42 -6.20
N VAL A 73 -3.92 -4.54 -5.23
CA VAL A 73 -4.40 -5.80 -4.67
C VAL A 73 -5.91 -5.85 -4.84
N GLN A 74 -6.43 -7.00 -5.25
CA GLN A 74 -7.86 -7.22 -5.43
C GLN A 74 -8.24 -8.60 -4.92
N ARG A 75 -9.52 -8.81 -4.61
CA ARG A 75 -10.04 -10.16 -4.36
C ARG A 75 -10.30 -10.87 -5.69
N ARG A 76 -9.65 -12.01 -5.91
CA ARG A 76 -9.91 -12.95 -7.01
C ARG A 76 -10.26 -14.31 -6.43
N ASP A 77 -11.36 -14.89 -6.87
CA ASP A 77 -11.86 -16.20 -6.39
C ASP A 77 -11.94 -16.28 -4.85
N GLY A 78 -12.39 -15.19 -4.22
CA GLY A 78 -12.53 -15.06 -2.76
C GLY A 78 -11.25 -14.74 -2.00
N ARG A 79 -10.08 -14.73 -2.66
CA ARG A 79 -8.76 -14.54 -2.04
C ARG A 79 -8.09 -13.25 -2.47
N PHE A 80 -7.24 -12.69 -1.61
CA PHE A 80 -6.42 -11.56 -2.01
C PHE A 80 -5.33 -11.95 -3.00
N ALA A 81 -5.17 -11.16 -4.04
CA ALA A 81 -4.10 -11.31 -5.02
C ALA A 81 -3.53 -9.95 -5.40
N ARG A 82 -2.20 -9.85 -5.50
CA ARG A 82 -1.55 -8.70 -6.14
C ARG A 82 -1.82 -8.78 -7.64
N THR A 83 -2.55 -7.80 -8.17
CA THR A 83 -3.02 -7.80 -9.56
C THR A 83 -2.27 -6.84 -10.46
N GLY A 84 -1.47 -5.93 -9.90
CA GLY A 84 -0.63 -5.03 -10.67
C GLY A 84 0.24 -4.12 -9.82
N THR A 85 0.98 -3.26 -10.51
CA THR A 85 1.81 -2.19 -9.95
C THR A 85 1.49 -0.92 -10.72
N LEU A 86 1.01 0.11 -10.02
CA LEU A 86 0.62 1.39 -10.62
C LEU A 86 1.83 2.31 -10.74
N LEU A 87 2.66 2.37 -9.71
CA LEU A 87 3.91 3.12 -9.67
C LEU A 87 5.03 2.19 -9.23
N SER A 88 6.19 2.28 -9.88
CA SER A 88 7.38 1.54 -9.51
C SER A 88 8.62 2.40 -9.69
N GLY A 89 9.71 2.04 -9.01
CA GLY A 89 10.94 2.83 -9.11
C GLY A 89 10.79 4.24 -8.56
N ILE A 90 9.93 4.42 -7.55
CA ILE A 90 9.73 5.71 -6.89
C ILE A 90 10.56 5.78 -5.58
N PRO A 91 10.98 6.98 -5.13
CA PRO A 91 11.63 7.14 -3.84
C PRO A 91 10.67 6.73 -2.72
N ARG A 92 11.08 5.74 -1.91
CA ARG A 92 10.50 5.35 -0.61
C ARG A 92 9.18 6.06 -0.23
N PRO A 93 8.04 5.63 -0.78
CA PRO A 93 6.75 6.24 -0.49
C PRO A 93 6.33 5.89 0.93
N THR A 94 5.70 6.83 1.60
CA THR A 94 5.24 6.72 2.99
C THR A 94 3.73 6.71 3.10
N HIS A 95 3.04 7.42 2.20
CA HIS A 95 1.59 7.47 2.14
C HIS A 95 1.12 7.77 0.72
N THR A 96 -0.02 7.18 0.34
CA THR A 96 -0.73 7.48 -0.90
C THR A 96 -2.16 7.81 -0.55
N SER A 97 -2.71 8.86 -1.16
CA SER A 97 -4.13 9.20 -1.13
C SER A 97 -4.69 9.19 -2.54
N LEU A 98 -5.96 8.80 -2.68
CA LEU A 98 -6.68 8.84 -3.95
C LEU A 98 -7.62 10.03 -3.93
N ALA A 99 -7.49 10.93 -4.91
CA ALA A 99 -8.31 12.13 -5.01
C ALA A 99 -8.39 12.64 -6.45
N ASP A 100 -9.57 13.09 -6.85
CA ASP A 100 -9.77 13.96 -7.99
C ASP A 100 -9.48 15.41 -7.55
N LEU A 101 -8.26 15.88 -7.84
CA LEU A 101 -7.80 17.21 -7.42
C LEU A 101 -8.19 18.31 -8.42
N ASN A 102 -8.36 17.96 -9.69
CA ASN A 102 -8.61 18.93 -10.77
C ASN A 102 -10.12 19.05 -11.10
N ALA A 103 -10.95 18.20 -10.49
CA ALA A 103 -12.40 18.10 -10.66
C ALA A 103 -12.83 17.70 -12.08
N ASP A 104 -12.03 16.92 -12.79
CA ASP A 104 -12.37 16.39 -14.11
C ASP A 104 -13.17 15.06 -14.07
N GLY A 105 -13.31 14.48 -12.87
CA GLY A 105 -14.01 13.23 -12.62
C GLY A 105 -13.12 12.00 -12.57
N ASP A 106 -11.84 12.11 -12.91
CA ASP A 106 -10.86 11.03 -12.83
C ASP A 106 -10.08 11.10 -11.49
N THR A 107 -9.96 9.95 -10.82
CA THR A 107 -9.28 9.89 -9.52
C THR A 107 -7.79 9.67 -9.71
N GLY A 108 -6.99 10.69 -9.42
CA GLY A 108 -5.54 10.60 -9.38
C GLY A 108 -4.97 10.07 -8.05
N LEU A 109 -3.64 10.04 -7.97
CA LEU A 109 -2.86 9.57 -6.83
C LEU A 109 -1.98 10.70 -6.28
N ILE A 110 -2.04 10.96 -4.98
CA ILE A 110 -1.14 11.88 -4.28
C ILE A 110 -0.22 11.04 -3.39
N VAL A 111 1.09 11.08 -3.65
CA VAL A 111 2.07 10.22 -2.98
C VAL A 111 3.10 11.07 -2.24
N SER A 112 3.19 10.86 -0.93
CA SER A 112 4.27 11.38 -0.09
C SER A 112 5.44 10.41 -0.07
N MET A 113 6.65 10.92 -0.25
CA MET A 113 7.88 10.15 -0.41
C MET A 113 9.03 10.76 0.40
N TYR A 114 9.90 9.92 0.95
CA TYR A 114 11.04 10.35 1.76
C TYR A 114 12.28 9.46 1.55
N GLY A 115 13.37 10.03 1.06
CA GLY A 115 14.70 9.42 0.92
C GLY A 115 15.63 9.75 2.09
N ASN A 116 16.94 9.55 1.91
CA ASN A 116 17.93 9.88 2.94
C ASN A 116 18.12 11.40 3.06
N ASN A 117 18.15 12.12 1.93
CA ASN A 117 18.36 13.57 1.89
C ASN A 117 17.27 14.34 1.11
N ILE A 118 16.24 13.65 0.64
CA ILE A 118 15.25 14.20 -0.30
C ILE A 118 13.85 13.85 0.22
N GLY A 119 12.97 14.84 0.32
CA GLY A 119 11.53 14.64 0.48
C GLY A 119 10.82 15.03 -0.80
N LEU A 120 9.73 14.34 -1.14
CA LEU A 120 8.96 14.62 -2.34
C LEU A 120 7.47 14.39 -2.08
N LEU A 121 6.65 15.31 -2.57
CA LEU A 121 5.21 15.13 -2.73
C LEU A 121 4.93 15.17 -4.23
N SER A 122 4.26 14.16 -4.75
CA SER A 122 3.91 14.08 -6.17
C SER A 122 2.45 13.74 -6.35
N TRP A 123 1.87 14.31 -7.39
CA TRP A 123 0.53 13.99 -7.86
C TRP A 123 0.67 13.31 -9.23
N PHE A 124 -0.05 12.20 -9.41
CA PHE A 124 -0.12 11.43 -10.64
C PHE A 124 -1.58 11.42 -11.08
N GLU A 125 -1.83 11.90 -12.29
CA GLU A 125 -3.13 11.85 -12.97
C GLU A 125 -3.29 10.51 -13.69
#